data_AF-A0A0N0VHJ6-F1
#
_entry.id   AF-A0A0N0VHJ6-F1
#
_cell.length_a   1.000
_cell.length_b   1.000
_cell.length_c   1.000
_cell.angle_alpha   90.00
_cell.angle_beta   90.00
_cell.angle_gamma   90.00
#
_symmetry.space_group_name_H-M   'P 1'
#
loop_
_entity.id
_entity.type
_entity.pdbx_description
1 polymer ?
#
loop_
_entity_poly.entity_id
_entity_poly.type
_entity_poly.pdbx_seq_one_letter_code
_entity_poly.pdbx_strand_id
1 'polypeptide(L)'
;MSFLVRRAAFFGTVWGVGDFFAQFYSAHQEAAARRARGEKRDGPRPSGAQMLALLDKERLAQSFVFGLVAGAFLAQYERSLPRIFGRLTRSATSCLCALSLQQVAVTPLLLWSYFNAMTAVRGGLADPSFMNAHDAGAYQRNDVASVERHILKGVMPYPLLTAWGVYTPLFIFAYVGPFKGATFLSGCLFVPWCGLLSYTQDNELL
;
A
#
# COMPACT_ATOMS: atom_id res chain seq x y z
N MET A 1 -22.34 10.79 -8.93
CA MET A 1 -21.05 10.12 -9.22
C MET A 1 -21.24 8.62 -9.13
N SER A 2 -20.81 7.84 -10.13
CA SER A 2 -21.00 6.39 -10.12
C SER A 2 -20.20 5.73 -8.98
N PHE A 3 -20.65 4.56 -8.49
CA PHE A 3 -19.96 3.82 -7.44
C PHE A 3 -18.50 3.53 -7.79
N LEU A 4 -18.22 3.15 -9.06
CA LEU A 4 -16.87 2.94 -9.58
C LEU A 4 -16.00 4.18 -9.41
N VAL A 5 -16.47 5.35 -9.86
CA VAL A 5 -15.72 6.61 -9.77
C VAL A 5 -15.47 7.02 -8.31
N ARG A 6 -16.46 6.82 -7.43
CA ARG A 6 -16.29 7.08 -5.98
C ARG A 6 -15.24 6.18 -5.34
N ARG A 7 -15.25 4.88 -5.67
CA ARG A 7 -14.25 3.93 -5.14
C ARG A 7 -12.87 4.21 -5.72
N ALA A 8 -12.76 4.45 -7.02
CA ALA A 8 -11.51 4.84 -7.67
C ALA A 8 -10.91 6.09 -7.01
N ALA A 9 -11.69 7.18 -6.87
CA ALA A 9 -11.24 8.39 -6.21
C ALA A 9 -10.85 8.18 -4.75
N PHE A 10 -11.61 7.37 -4.00
CA PHE A 10 -11.26 7.01 -2.63
C PHE A 10 -9.91 6.29 -2.56
N PHE A 11 -9.71 5.28 -3.40
CA PHE A 11 -8.47 4.52 -3.41
C PHE A 11 -7.28 5.35 -3.91
N GLY A 12 -7.44 6.14 -4.97
CA GLY A 12 -6.41 7.10 -5.39
C GLY A 12 -5.96 7.99 -4.24
N THR A 13 -6.91 8.56 -3.49
CA THR A 13 -6.61 9.40 -2.33
C THR A 13 -5.90 8.63 -1.22
N VAL A 14 -6.37 7.46 -0.78
CA VAL A 14 -5.71 6.74 0.34
C VAL A 14 -4.32 6.24 -0.03
N TRP A 15 -4.08 5.88 -1.29
CA TRP A 15 -2.75 5.50 -1.77
C TRP A 15 -1.81 6.72 -1.81
N GLY A 16 -2.25 7.84 -2.36
CA GLY A 16 -1.46 9.08 -2.38
C GLY A 16 -1.17 9.62 -0.98
N VAL A 17 -2.17 9.63 -0.09
CA VAL A 17 -2.01 10.07 1.31
C VAL A 17 -1.13 9.09 2.09
N GLY A 18 -1.26 7.78 1.85
CA GLY A 18 -0.38 6.78 2.44
C GLY A 18 1.08 7.02 2.06
N ASP A 19 1.37 7.21 0.78
CA ASP A 19 2.73 7.49 0.28
C ASP A 19 3.28 8.82 0.85
N PHE A 20 2.44 9.85 0.97
CA PHE A 20 2.80 11.09 1.66
C PHE A 20 3.25 10.84 3.10
N PHE A 21 2.49 10.04 3.87
CA PHE A 21 2.87 9.72 5.24
C PHE A 21 4.14 8.88 5.31
N ALA A 22 4.37 7.99 4.35
CA ALA A 22 5.60 7.20 4.27
C ALA A 22 6.83 8.09 4.08
N GLN A 23 6.81 8.99 3.09
CA GLN A 23 7.88 9.95 2.83
C GLN A 23 8.08 10.91 4.01
N PHE A 24 6.98 11.36 4.62
CA PHE A 24 7.06 12.24 5.79
C PHE A 24 7.66 11.52 6.99
N TYR A 25 7.29 10.25 7.21
CA TYR A 25 7.82 9.44 8.30
C TYR A 25 9.32 9.17 8.14
N SER A 26 9.79 8.77 6.95
CA SER A 26 11.21 8.51 6.70
C SER A 26 12.07 9.75 6.96
N ALA A 27 11.63 10.91 6.48
CA ALA A 27 12.28 12.20 6.74
C ALA A 27 12.37 12.54 8.24
N HIS A 28 11.34 12.21 9.02
CA HIS A 28 11.33 12.44 10.47
C HIS A 28 12.17 11.42 11.24
N GLN A 29 12.19 10.17 10.80
CA GLN A 29 12.99 9.11 11.38
C GLN A 29 14.48 9.43 11.25
N GLU A 30 14.92 9.87 10.07
CA GLU A 30 16.31 10.28 9.86
C GLU A 30 16.68 11.49 10.73
N ALA A 31 15.81 12.50 10.78
CA ALA A 31 16.02 13.68 11.62
C ALA A 31 16.06 13.32 13.13
N ALA A 32 15.26 12.34 13.57
CA ALA A 32 15.27 11.85 14.94
C ALA A 32 16.56 11.04 15.24
N ALA A 33 17.00 10.20 14.31
CA ALA A 33 18.24 9.43 14.43
C ALA A 33 19.47 10.34 14.54
N ARG A 34 19.54 11.41 13.72
CA ARG A 34 20.62 12.42 13.81
C ARG A 34 20.66 13.12 15.17
N ARG A 35 19.48 13.47 15.72
CA ARG A 35 19.39 14.03 17.09
C ARG A 35 19.86 13.04 18.15
N ALA A 36 19.49 11.76 18.02
CA ALA A 36 19.96 10.72 18.94
C ALA A 36 21.48 10.53 18.89
N ARG A 37 22.10 10.74 17.71
CA ARG A 37 23.56 10.77 17.53
C ARG A 37 24.24 12.07 18.01
N GLY A 38 23.47 13.03 18.52
CA GLY A 38 24.00 14.31 19.00
C GLY A 38 24.41 15.29 17.91
N GLU A 39 24.04 15.03 16.65
CA GLU A 39 24.28 15.97 15.54
C GLU A 39 23.46 17.24 15.78
N LYS A 40 24.15 18.37 15.96
CA LYS A 40 23.49 19.67 16.06
C LYS A 40 22.90 20.00 14.70
N ARG A 41 21.61 20.35 14.71
CA ARG A 41 20.89 20.79 13.52
C ARG A 41 21.51 22.10 13.03
N ASP A 42 22.12 22.08 11.86
CA ASP A 42 22.52 23.31 11.17
C ASP A 42 21.30 23.97 10.52
N GLY A 43 21.07 25.23 10.87
CA GLY A 43 20.06 26.08 10.23
C GLY A 43 18.64 26.02 10.81
N PRO A 44 17.78 26.96 10.37
CA PRO A 44 16.42 27.13 10.88
C PRO A 44 15.54 25.90 10.59
N ARG A 45 14.45 25.74 11.37
CA ARG A 45 13.40 24.75 11.08
C ARG A 45 12.83 25.02 9.68
N PRO A 46 12.77 24.03 8.76
CA PRO A 46 12.11 24.23 7.49
C PRO A 46 10.66 24.59 7.77
N SER A 47 10.15 25.54 7.00
CA SER A 47 8.72 25.82 6.98
C SER A 47 7.95 24.62 6.43
N GLY A 48 6.64 24.55 6.70
CA GLY A 48 5.79 23.50 6.12
C GLY A 48 5.84 23.49 4.59
N ALA A 49 5.95 24.66 3.95
CA ALA A 49 6.11 24.76 2.50
C ALA A 49 7.44 24.17 2.01
N GLN A 50 8.53 24.35 2.76
CA GLN A 50 9.83 23.74 2.44
C GLN A 50 9.80 22.22 2.64
N MET A 51 9.10 21.72 3.67
CA MET A 51 8.89 20.27 3.84
C MET A 51 8.07 19.67 2.68
N LEU A 52 7.03 20.36 2.22
CA LEU A 52 6.24 19.92 1.07
C LEU A 52 7.02 19.98 -0.25
N ALA A 53 7.99 20.89 -0.37
CA ALA A 53 8.86 20.97 -1.54
C ALA A 53 9.89 19.83 -1.60
N LEU A 54 10.19 19.19 -0.46
CA LEU A 54 11.09 18.03 -0.37
C LEU A 54 10.41 16.70 -0.66
N LEU A 55 9.08 16.69 -0.84
CA LEU A 55 8.35 15.48 -1.22
C LEU A 55 8.61 15.15 -2.68
N ASP A 56 8.79 13.86 -2.94
CA ASP A 56 8.76 13.32 -4.29
C ASP A 56 7.31 13.32 -4.80
N LYS A 57 6.99 14.38 -5.55
CA LYS A 57 5.66 14.59 -6.15
C LYS A 57 5.37 13.58 -7.26
N GLU A 58 6.40 13.10 -7.95
CA GLU A 58 6.23 12.12 -9.02
C GLU A 58 5.82 10.78 -8.41
N ARG A 59 6.53 10.35 -7.37
CA ARG A 59 6.19 9.17 -6.58
C ARG A 59 4.77 9.22 -6.02
N LEU A 60 4.36 10.37 -5.48
CA LEU A 60 2.98 10.58 -5.01
C LEU A 60 1.95 10.43 -6.13
N ALA A 61 2.24 10.98 -7.31
CA ALA A 61 1.37 10.86 -8.48
C ALA A 61 1.26 9.40 -8.95
N GLN A 62 2.37 8.66 -8.98
CA GLN A 62 2.37 7.24 -9.33
C GLN A 62 1.52 6.42 -8.35
N SER A 63 1.69 6.62 -7.04
CA SER A 63 0.86 5.98 -6.00
C SER A 63 -0.62 6.33 -6.15
N PHE A 64 -0.94 7.59 -6.42
CA PHE A 64 -2.31 8.05 -6.67
C PHE A 64 -2.93 7.36 -7.90
N VAL A 65 -2.20 7.32 -9.02
CA VAL A 65 -2.65 6.68 -10.27
C VAL A 65 -2.87 5.18 -10.05
N PHE A 66 -1.96 4.50 -9.36
CA PHE A 66 -2.16 3.09 -8.99
C PHE A 66 -3.44 2.92 -8.17
N GLY A 67 -3.66 3.78 -7.17
CA GLY A 67 -4.88 3.75 -6.36
C GLY A 67 -6.16 3.96 -7.17
N LEU A 68 -6.15 4.81 -8.21
CA LEU A 68 -7.30 4.97 -9.10
C LEU A 68 -7.62 3.66 -9.85
N VAL A 69 -6.60 3.00 -10.40
CA VAL A 69 -6.74 1.75 -11.15
C VAL A 69 -7.18 0.61 -10.23
N ALA A 70 -6.47 0.42 -9.12
CA ALA A 70 -6.80 -0.56 -8.10
C ALA A 70 -8.22 -0.35 -7.55
N GLY A 71 -8.62 0.90 -7.35
CA GLY A 71 -9.95 1.23 -6.86
C GLY A 71 -11.07 0.90 -7.84
N ALA A 72 -10.84 1.05 -9.14
CA ALA A 72 -11.80 0.60 -10.16
C ALA A 72 -11.95 -0.94 -10.15
N PHE A 73 -10.84 -1.67 -10.04
CA PHE A 73 -10.84 -3.13 -9.91
C PHE A 73 -11.56 -3.59 -8.63
N LEU A 74 -11.21 -3.03 -7.48
CA LEU A 74 -11.81 -3.37 -6.19
C LEU A 74 -13.31 -3.04 -6.16
N ALA A 75 -13.74 -1.97 -6.80
CA ALA A 75 -15.16 -1.64 -6.92
C ALA A 75 -15.94 -2.69 -7.73
N GLN A 76 -15.33 -3.23 -8.78
CA GLN A 76 -15.94 -4.31 -9.56
C GLN A 76 -15.98 -5.63 -8.78
N TYR A 77 -14.91 -5.93 -8.04
CA TYR A 77 -14.87 -7.06 -7.12
C TYR A 77 -15.96 -6.96 -6.03
N GLU A 78 -16.10 -5.82 -5.36
CA GLU A 78 -17.11 -5.59 -4.33
C GLU A 78 -18.54 -5.72 -4.85
N ARG A 79 -18.80 -5.30 -6.10
CA ARG A 79 -20.09 -5.51 -6.77
C ARG A 79 -20.36 -6.97 -7.07
N SER A 80 -19.32 -7.77 -7.24
CA SER A 80 -19.42 -9.20 -7.58
C SER A 80 -19.58 -10.06 -6.32
N LEU A 81 -19.08 -9.63 -5.16
CA LEU A 81 -19.17 -10.36 -3.90
C LEU A 81 -20.59 -10.83 -3.55
N PRO A 82 -21.64 -9.99 -3.59
CA PRO A 82 -23.00 -10.45 -3.29
C PRO A 82 -23.57 -11.44 -4.31
N ARG A 83 -23.03 -11.47 -5.53
CA ARG A 83 -23.45 -12.44 -6.57
C ARG A 83 -22.83 -13.82 -6.33
N ILE A 84 -21.63 -13.85 -5.75
CA ILE A 84 -20.88 -15.09 -5.50
C ILE A 84 -21.31 -15.70 -4.15
N PHE A 85 -21.37 -14.89 -3.10
CA PHE A 85 -21.59 -15.37 -1.72
C PHE A 85 -22.96 -15.00 -1.15
N GLY A 86 -23.79 -14.27 -1.88
CA GLY A 86 -25.05 -13.75 -1.36
C GLY A 86 -24.87 -12.56 -0.41
N ARG A 87 -25.89 -12.29 0.40
CA ARG A 87 -25.89 -11.11 1.29
C ARG A 87 -24.89 -11.30 2.43
N LEU A 88 -23.90 -10.40 2.50
CA LEU A 88 -22.89 -10.39 3.57
C LEU A 88 -23.47 -9.97 4.94
N THR A 89 -24.49 -9.10 4.94
CA THR A 89 -25.13 -8.62 6.16
C THR A 89 -25.83 -9.76 6.90
N ARG A 90 -25.52 -9.91 8.20
CA ARG A 90 -26.05 -10.97 9.08
C ARG A 90 -25.77 -12.41 8.60
N SER A 91 -24.79 -12.61 7.72
CA SER A 91 -24.34 -13.95 7.31
C SER A 91 -22.85 -14.12 7.60
N ALA A 92 -22.53 -14.79 8.71
CA ALA A 92 -21.15 -15.02 9.13
C ALA A 92 -20.39 -15.84 8.07
N THR A 93 -21.01 -16.91 7.55
CA THR A 93 -20.41 -17.76 6.51
C THR A 93 -20.05 -16.96 5.26
N SER A 94 -20.96 -16.13 4.76
CA SER A 94 -20.72 -15.33 3.55
C SER A 94 -19.60 -14.31 3.76
N CYS A 95 -19.56 -13.65 4.92
CA CYS A 95 -18.46 -12.74 5.28
C CYS A 95 -17.12 -13.46 5.41
N LEU A 96 -17.08 -14.65 6.03
CA LEU A 96 -15.85 -15.43 6.16
C LEU A 96 -15.36 -15.91 4.79
N CYS A 97 -16.23 -16.43 3.93
CA CYS A 97 -15.85 -16.84 2.57
C CYS A 97 -15.32 -15.66 1.75
N ALA A 98 -15.98 -14.50 1.83
CA ALA A 98 -15.55 -13.31 1.11
C ALA A 98 -14.24 -12.72 1.68
N LEU A 99 -14.04 -12.75 3.00
CA LEU A 99 -12.77 -12.37 3.63
C LEU A 99 -11.64 -13.33 3.23
N SER A 100 -11.91 -14.64 3.18
CA SER A 100 -10.94 -15.63 2.72
C SER A 100 -10.56 -15.40 1.26
N LEU A 101 -11.53 -15.13 0.38
CA LEU A 101 -11.25 -14.77 -1.02
C LEU A 101 -10.41 -13.48 -1.11
N GLN A 102 -10.74 -12.48 -0.29
CA GLN A 102 -9.98 -11.25 -0.19
C GLN A 102 -8.52 -11.54 0.18
N GLN A 103 -8.28 -12.34 1.22
CA GLN A 103 -6.93 -12.56 1.76
C GLN A 103 -6.09 -13.54 0.96
N VAL A 104 -6.69 -14.54 0.32
CA VAL A 104 -5.96 -15.60 -0.40
C VAL A 104 -5.74 -15.24 -1.88
N ALA A 105 -6.61 -14.43 -2.49
CA ALA A 105 -6.51 -14.10 -3.90
C ALA A 105 -6.35 -12.59 -4.15
N VAL A 106 -7.31 -11.79 -3.68
CA VAL A 106 -7.39 -10.38 -4.10
C VAL A 106 -6.25 -9.54 -3.54
N THR A 107 -5.98 -9.65 -2.24
CA THR A 107 -4.91 -8.91 -1.56
C THR A 107 -3.53 -9.32 -2.07
N PRO A 108 -3.18 -10.62 -2.21
CA PRO A 108 -1.91 -11.02 -2.81
C PRO A 108 -1.74 -10.47 -4.24
N LEU A 109 -2.77 -10.54 -5.09
CA LEU A 109 -2.71 -10.00 -6.45
C LEU A 109 -2.52 -8.48 -6.46
N LEU A 110 -3.21 -7.76 -5.56
CA LEU A 110 -3.08 -6.32 -5.42
C LEU A 110 -1.66 -5.93 -4.98
N LEU A 111 -1.11 -6.61 -3.98
CA LEU A 111 0.24 -6.39 -3.46
C LEU A 111 1.30 -6.70 -4.52
N TRP A 112 1.19 -7.86 -5.18
CA TRP A 112 2.10 -8.26 -6.24
C TRP A 112 2.08 -7.26 -7.39
N SER A 113 0.89 -6.81 -7.81
CA SER A 113 0.75 -5.79 -8.86
C SER A 113 1.34 -4.45 -8.44
N TYR A 114 1.12 -4.03 -7.19
CA TYR A 114 1.66 -2.79 -6.65
C TYR A 114 3.18 -2.78 -6.64
N PHE A 115 3.79 -3.79 -6.01
CA PHE A 115 5.24 -3.85 -5.87
C PHE A 115 5.93 -3.95 -7.23
N ASN A 116 5.43 -4.77 -8.16
CA ASN A 116 5.99 -4.83 -9.51
C ASN A 116 5.83 -3.51 -10.28
N ALA A 117 4.64 -2.91 -10.26
CA ALA A 117 4.41 -1.66 -10.99
C ALA A 117 5.27 -0.52 -10.44
N MET A 118 5.39 -0.40 -9.12
CA MET A 118 6.21 0.65 -8.50
C MET A 118 7.70 0.40 -8.69
N THR A 119 8.19 -0.83 -8.54
CA THR A 119 9.60 -1.15 -8.83
C THR A 119 9.95 -0.84 -10.29
N ALA A 120 9.04 -1.13 -11.24
CA ALA A 120 9.27 -0.84 -12.64
C ALA A 120 9.28 0.67 -12.93
N VAL A 121 8.29 1.41 -12.43
CA VAL A 121 8.13 2.84 -12.75
C VAL A 121 9.10 3.74 -11.98
N ARG A 122 9.59 3.31 -10.80
CA ARG A 122 10.54 4.07 -9.97
C ARG A 122 12.00 3.70 -10.21
N GLY A 123 12.27 2.84 -11.19
CA GLY A 123 13.65 2.52 -11.59
C GLY A 123 14.36 1.47 -10.73
N GLY A 124 13.67 0.75 -9.84
CA GLY A 124 14.28 -0.31 -9.02
C GLY A 124 14.88 -1.45 -9.84
N LEU A 125 14.39 -1.69 -11.06
CA LEU A 125 15.00 -2.65 -12.01
C LEU A 125 16.32 -2.16 -12.63
N ALA A 126 16.62 -0.86 -12.52
CA ALA A 126 17.81 -0.25 -13.09
C ALA A 126 18.90 0.02 -12.04
N ASP A 127 18.64 -0.18 -10.74
CA ASP A 127 19.61 0.03 -9.67
C ASP A 127 20.43 -1.25 -9.38
N PRO A 128 21.74 -1.28 -9.68
CA PRO A 128 22.60 -2.42 -9.42
C PRO A 128 22.83 -2.69 -7.93
N SER A 129 22.67 -1.69 -7.06
CA SER A 129 22.89 -1.82 -5.61
C SER A 129 21.75 -2.58 -4.93
N PHE A 130 20.52 -2.30 -5.35
CA PHE A 130 19.31 -3.01 -4.96
C PHE A 130 19.41 -4.52 -5.28
N MET A 131 19.92 -4.85 -6.47
CA MET A 131 20.06 -6.24 -6.91
C MET A 131 21.21 -7.01 -6.24
N ASN A 132 22.23 -6.30 -5.75
CA ASN A 132 23.34 -6.93 -5.03
C ASN A 132 23.03 -7.18 -3.53
N ALA A 133 22.11 -6.41 -2.94
CA ALA A 133 21.79 -6.48 -1.51
C ALA A 133 20.85 -7.65 -1.13
N HIS A 134 20.05 -8.15 -2.07
CA HIS A 134 18.99 -9.14 -1.78
C HIS A 134 19.15 -10.42 -2.60
N ASP A 135 19.80 -11.46 -2.05
CA ASP A 135 19.88 -12.87 -2.53
C ASP A 135 20.18 -13.14 -4.03
N ALA A 136 20.32 -12.12 -4.87
CA ALA A 136 20.77 -12.15 -6.25
C ALA A 136 22.30 -12.12 -6.34
N GLY A 137 23.01 -11.90 -5.23
CA GLY A 137 24.45 -12.22 -5.12
C GLY A 137 24.75 -13.73 -5.28
N ALA A 138 23.79 -14.61 -5.00
CA ALA A 138 23.94 -16.06 -5.20
C ALA A 138 23.65 -16.52 -6.64
N TYR A 139 22.94 -15.70 -7.42
CA TYR A 139 22.60 -15.96 -8.82
C TYR A 139 23.06 -14.76 -9.64
N GLN A 140 24.27 -14.82 -10.20
CA GLN A 140 24.94 -13.79 -11.02
C GLN A 140 24.19 -13.35 -12.31
N ARG A 141 22.85 -13.40 -12.35
CA ARG A 141 22.00 -12.97 -13.46
C ARG A 141 20.95 -11.99 -12.97
N ASN A 142 21.08 -10.80 -13.54
CA ASN A 142 20.22 -9.65 -13.34
C ASN A 142 18.88 -9.82 -14.08
N ASP A 143 17.95 -10.64 -13.57
CA ASP A 143 16.73 -11.01 -14.28
C ASP A 143 15.46 -10.65 -13.50
N VAL A 144 14.39 -10.26 -14.20
CA VAL A 144 13.08 -9.87 -13.64
C VAL A 144 12.52 -10.96 -12.72
N ALA A 145 12.80 -12.22 -13.03
CA ALA A 145 12.37 -13.37 -12.24
C ALA A 145 12.98 -13.41 -10.82
N SER A 146 14.18 -12.84 -10.61
CA SER A 146 14.78 -12.78 -9.26
C SER A 146 14.10 -11.72 -8.40
N VAL A 147 13.76 -10.57 -8.98
CA VAL A 147 13.01 -9.49 -8.33
C VAL A 147 11.61 -9.97 -7.97
N GLU A 148 10.90 -10.64 -8.88
CA GLU A 148 9.58 -11.22 -8.59
C GLU A 148 9.65 -12.25 -7.45
N ARG A 149 10.67 -13.11 -7.45
CA ARG A 149 10.88 -14.09 -6.38
C ARG A 149 11.16 -13.41 -5.04
N HIS A 150 11.93 -12.34 -5.02
CA HIS A 150 12.17 -11.55 -3.81
C HIS A 150 10.90 -10.85 -3.32
N ILE A 151 10.11 -10.25 -4.22
CA ILE A 151 8.81 -9.66 -3.89
C ILE A 151 7.91 -10.72 -3.22
N LEU A 152 7.79 -11.91 -3.82
CA LEU A 152 6.90 -12.95 -3.31
C LEU A 152 7.37 -13.55 -1.97
N LYS A 153 8.68 -13.75 -1.78
CA LYS A 153 9.21 -14.47 -0.62
C LYS A 153 9.70 -13.57 0.51
N GLY A 154 10.28 -12.43 0.18
CA GLY A 154 10.87 -11.48 1.13
C GLY A 154 9.92 -10.34 1.49
N VAL A 155 9.32 -9.70 0.48
CA VAL A 155 8.61 -8.43 0.69
C VAL A 155 7.13 -8.62 1.05
N MET A 156 6.40 -9.44 0.30
CA MET A 156 4.94 -9.59 0.44
C MET A 156 4.42 -10.18 1.76
N PRO A 157 5.11 -11.11 2.47
CA PRO A 157 4.53 -11.76 3.64
C PRO A 157 4.06 -10.80 4.74
N TYR A 158 4.84 -9.77 5.06
CA TYR A 158 4.51 -8.81 6.12
C TYR A 158 3.35 -7.86 5.74
N PRO A 159 3.35 -7.19 4.58
CA PRO A 159 2.20 -6.51 3.98
C PRO A 159 0.92 -7.35 3.95
N LEU A 160 1.03 -8.64 3.61
CA LEU A 160 -0.11 -9.54 3.56
C LEU A 160 -0.66 -9.85 4.96
N LEU A 161 0.22 -10.07 5.94
CA LEU A 161 -0.18 -10.28 7.33
C LEU A 161 -0.87 -9.03 7.89
N THR A 162 -0.30 -7.84 7.67
CA THR A 162 -0.88 -6.57 8.15
C THR A 162 -2.20 -6.22 7.47
N ALA A 163 -2.44 -6.71 6.25
CA ALA A 163 -3.72 -6.54 5.55
C ALA A 163 -4.91 -7.16 6.30
N TRP A 164 -4.68 -8.18 7.17
CA TRP A 164 -5.73 -8.70 8.04
C TRP A 164 -6.27 -7.64 9.00
N GLY A 165 -5.42 -6.74 9.50
CA GLY A 165 -5.82 -5.61 10.34
C GLY A 165 -6.68 -4.58 9.61
N VAL A 166 -6.67 -4.58 8.27
CA VAL A 166 -7.50 -3.72 7.42
C VAL A 166 -8.81 -4.41 7.06
N TYR A 167 -8.74 -5.58 6.46
CA TYR A 167 -9.94 -6.21 5.88
C TYR A 167 -10.83 -6.87 6.93
N THR A 168 -10.27 -7.44 8.00
CA THR A 168 -11.09 -8.08 9.06
C THR A 168 -12.12 -7.12 9.66
N PRO A 169 -11.75 -5.92 10.17
CA PRO A 169 -12.75 -4.99 10.67
C PRO A 169 -13.74 -4.59 9.57
N LEU A 170 -13.31 -4.33 8.34
CA LEU A 170 -14.22 -3.97 7.24
C LEU A 170 -15.26 -5.06 6.94
N PHE A 171 -14.90 -6.33 7.00
CA PHE A 171 -15.84 -7.45 6.83
C PHE A 171 -16.76 -7.64 8.05
N ILE A 172 -16.29 -7.36 9.26
CA ILE A 172 -17.15 -7.26 10.46
C ILE A 172 -18.18 -6.15 10.26
N PHE A 173 -17.79 -4.99 9.71
CA PHE A 173 -18.73 -3.92 9.40
C PHE A 173 -19.73 -4.32 8.31
N ALA A 174 -19.28 -4.99 7.25
CA ALA A 174 -20.18 -5.51 6.21
C ALA A 174 -21.22 -6.50 6.78
N TYR A 175 -20.83 -7.29 7.79
CA TYR A 175 -21.73 -8.18 8.52
C TYR A 175 -22.78 -7.42 9.33
N VAL A 176 -22.37 -6.40 10.11
CA VAL A 176 -23.28 -5.60 10.96
C VAL A 176 -24.28 -4.80 10.11
N GLY A 177 -23.84 -4.27 8.96
CA GLY A 177 -24.68 -3.55 8.01
C GLY A 177 -24.27 -2.08 7.83
N PRO A 178 -25.08 -1.29 7.11
CA PRO A 178 -24.73 0.07 6.72
C PRO A 178 -24.57 1.01 7.93
N PHE A 179 -23.42 1.69 8.02
CA PHE A 179 -23.09 2.66 9.06
C PHE A 179 -22.59 3.98 8.45
N LYS A 180 -22.96 5.11 9.05
CA LYS A 180 -22.63 6.46 8.53
C LYS A 180 -21.12 6.76 8.49
N GLY A 181 -20.32 6.12 9.35
CA GLY A 181 -18.87 6.31 9.44
C GLY A 181 -18.01 5.33 8.63
N ALA A 182 -18.59 4.49 7.78
CA ALA A 182 -17.85 3.44 7.05
C ALA A 182 -16.69 4.00 6.21
N THR A 183 -16.88 5.13 5.52
CA THR A 183 -15.83 5.75 4.71
C THR A 183 -14.68 6.28 5.56
N PHE A 184 -14.96 6.90 6.71
CA PHE A 184 -13.94 7.42 7.62
C PHE A 184 -13.07 6.28 8.16
N LEU A 185 -13.71 5.23 8.67
CA LEU A 185 -13.02 4.05 9.15
C LEU A 185 -12.17 3.39 8.06
N SER A 186 -12.72 3.22 6.85
CA SER A 186 -11.93 2.70 5.73
C SER A 186 -10.69 3.57 5.49
N GLY A 187 -10.81 4.89 5.56
CA GLY A 187 -9.65 5.80 5.48
C GLY A 187 -8.62 5.54 6.57
N CYS A 188 -9.05 5.44 7.83
CA CYS A 188 -8.18 5.17 8.98
C CYS A 188 -7.45 3.82 8.91
N LEU A 189 -8.01 2.84 8.22
CA LEU A 189 -7.39 1.53 8.03
C LEU A 189 -6.49 1.48 6.78
N PHE A 190 -6.99 1.99 5.65
CA PHE A 190 -6.26 1.92 4.38
C PHE A 190 -5.08 2.90 4.32
N VAL A 191 -5.18 4.11 4.87
CA VAL A 191 -4.09 5.10 4.79
C VAL A 191 -2.81 4.58 5.46
N PRO A 192 -2.82 4.09 6.73
CA PRO A 192 -1.61 3.54 7.34
C PRO A 192 -1.09 2.31 6.62
N TRP A 193 -1.98 1.44 6.12
CA TRP A 193 -1.55 0.26 5.36
C TRP A 193 -0.88 0.65 4.05
N CYS A 194 -1.46 1.57 3.25
CA CYS A 194 -0.83 2.07 2.03
C CYS A 194 0.49 2.78 2.32
N GLY A 195 0.58 3.52 3.44
CA GLY A 195 1.84 4.11 3.89
C GLY A 195 2.89 3.06 4.23
N LEU A 196 2.51 1.97 4.89
CA LEU A 196 3.38 0.83 5.10
C LEU A 196 3.84 0.22 3.77
N LEU A 197 2.94 0.00 2.81
CA LEU A 197 3.31 -0.55 1.49
C LEU A 197 4.30 0.35 0.76
N SER A 198 4.09 1.66 0.79
CA SER A 198 5.02 2.63 0.21
C SER A 198 6.37 2.65 0.92
N TYR A 199 6.37 2.60 2.26
CA TYR A 199 7.60 2.51 3.04
C TYR A 199 8.36 1.21 2.74
N THR A 200 7.67 0.07 2.67
CA THR A 200 8.28 -1.22 2.31
C THR A 200 8.83 -1.20 0.90
N GLN A 201 8.11 -0.63 -0.08
CA GLN A 201 8.61 -0.43 -1.44
C GLN A 201 9.90 0.40 -1.47
N ASP A 202 10.02 1.39 -0.60
CA ASP A 202 11.18 2.29 -0.55
C ASP A 202 12.42 1.65 0.07
N ASN A 203 12.24 0.81 1.08
CA ASN A 203 13.36 0.26 1.85
C ASN A 203 13.80 -1.12 1.35
N GLU A 204 12.92 -1.86 0.68
CA GLU A 204 13.15 -3.25 0.29
C GLU A 204 13.11 -3.46 -1.24
N LEU A 205 12.80 -2.43 -2.03
CA LEU A 205 12.60 -2.54 -3.49
C LEU A 205 13.16 -1.38 -4.33
N LEU A 206 13.74 -0.37 -3.69
CA LEU A 206 14.38 0.82 -4.28
C LEU A 206 15.65 1.15 -3.49
#